data_AF-A0A081SH98-F1
#
_entry.id   AF-A0A081SH98-F1
#
_cell.length_a   1.000
_cell.length_b   1.000
_cell.length_c   1.000
_cell.angle_alpha   90.00
_cell.angle_beta   90.00
_cell.angle_gamma   90.00
#
_symmetry.space_group_name_H-M   'P 1'
#
loop_
_entity.id
_entity.type
_entity.pdbx_description
1 polymer ?
#
loop_
_entity_poly.entity_id
_entity_poly.type
_entity_poly.pdbx_seq_one_letter_code
_entity_poly.pdbx_strand_id
1 'polypeptide(L)'
;MHTSKVVLIGLGLVLLVGCGPSAEQKALISEIEQKSSALEQEALKLDGNQTYLQKEQNEYNEKNKDLKKKLGGKNDSLFNALTRAHQKVVDDYESKLKKLKDIVDASKDLVIKLKDPVSFTFDKRLIEADFKGHTEEGKPIDGYEQKSEKLVKELKELMEKHETIEEQIKRYTAQLDSLEKAKLEAPVAVAAQKPAAKVPKKQK
;
A
#
# COMPACT_ATOMS: atom_id res chain seq x y z
N MET A 1 -64.52 58.09 12.11
CA MET A 1 -63.48 58.02 11.06
C MET A 1 -62.27 57.31 11.64
N HIS A 2 -62.05 56.05 11.25
CA HIS A 2 -60.89 55.25 11.69
C HIS A 2 -59.71 55.55 10.76
N THR A 3 -58.65 56.12 11.29
CA THR A 3 -57.38 56.27 10.57
C THR A 3 -56.51 55.06 10.85
N SER A 4 -56.61 54.07 9.95
CA SER A 4 -55.58 53.04 9.76
C SER A 4 -54.27 53.69 9.31
N LYS A 5 -53.18 53.47 10.03
CA LYS A 5 -51.82 53.74 9.53
C LYS A 5 -50.88 52.58 9.88
N VAL A 6 -50.77 51.69 8.88
CA VAL A 6 -49.56 51.07 8.34
C VAL A 6 -48.47 50.70 9.35
N VAL A 7 -48.34 49.40 9.57
CA VAL A 7 -47.18 48.72 10.16
C VAL A 7 -45.97 48.96 9.26
N LEU A 8 -45.00 49.72 9.74
CA LEU A 8 -43.68 49.87 9.13
C LEU A 8 -42.84 48.66 9.56
N ILE A 9 -42.93 47.57 8.81
CA ILE A 9 -41.96 46.47 8.90
C ILE A 9 -40.66 47.03 8.35
N GLY A 10 -39.75 47.39 9.27
CA GLY A 10 -38.38 47.73 8.92
C GLY A 10 -37.73 46.54 8.24
N LEU A 11 -37.68 46.59 6.90
CA LEU A 11 -36.77 45.82 6.08
C LEU A 11 -35.35 46.28 6.42
N GLY A 12 -34.83 45.74 7.53
CA GLY A 12 -33.41 45.71 7.80
C GLY A 12 -32.77 44.86 6.73
N LEU A 13 -32.35 45.51 5.64
CA LEU A 13 -31.34 44.99 4.74
C LEU A 13 -30.06 44.79 5.58
N VAL A 14 -29.98 43.64 6.24
CA VAL A 14 -28.70 43.04 6.58
C VAL A 14 -28.08 42.75 5.23
N LEU A 15 -27.30 43.71 4.71
CA LEU A 15 -26.24 43.42 3.78
C LEU A 15 -25.35 42.43 4.51
N LEU A 16 -25.69 41.14 4.39
CA LEU A 16 -24.78 40.02 4.51
C LEU A 16 -23.66 40.34 3.54
N VAL A 17 -22.65 41.07 4.03
CA VAL A 17 -21.36 41.15 3.37
C VAL A 17 -20.97 39.68 3.23
N GLY A 18 -21.07 39.17 2.01
CA GLY A 18 -20.59 37.82 1.71
C GLY A 18 -19.11 37.81 2.06
N CYS A 19 -18.79 37.34 3.26
CA CYS A 19 -17.43 37.04 3.70
C CYS A 19 -16.97 35.84 2.89
N GLY A 20 -16.59 36.08 1.63
CA GLY A 20 -15.79 35.13 0.89
C GLY A 20 -14.45 34.91 1.59
N PRO A 21 -13.78 33.76 1.36
CA PRO A 21 -12.50 33.47 1.98
C PRO A 21 -11.47 34.57 1.66
N SER A 22 -10.63 34.89 2.65
CA SER A 22 -9.57 35.89 2.49
C SER A 22 -8.57 35.47 1.40
N ALA A 23 -7.75 36.41 0.88
CA ALA A 23 -6.74 36.08 -0.12
C ALA A 23 -5.77 34.98 0.37
N GLU A 24 -5.37 35.03 1.64
CA GLU A 24 -4.51 34.00 2.24
C GLU A 24 -5.23 32.65 2.40
N GLN A 25 -6.53 32.65 2.70
CA GLN A 25 -7.34 31.43 2.80
C GLN A 25 -7.54 30.79 1.42
N LYS A 26 -7.75 31.59 0.37
CA LYS A 26 -7.79 31.12 -1.02
C LYS A 26 -6.45 30.52 -1.45
N ALA A 27 -5.33 31.13 -1.05
CA ALA A 27 -4.00 30.59 -1.33
C ALA A 27 -3.80 29.22 -0.64
N LEU A 28 -4.15 29.11 0.65
CA LEU A 28 -4.06 27.85 1.39
C LEU A 28 -4.99 26.77 0.82
N ILE A 29 -6.22 27.12 0.45
CA ILE A 29 -7.15 26.22 -0.25
C ILE A 29 -6.49 25.68 -1.53
N SER A 30 -5.99 26.58 -2.38
CA SER A 30 -5.39 26.19 -3.66
C SER A 30 -4.17 25.30 -3.48
N GLU A 31 -3.35 25.57 -2.46
CA GLU A 31 -2.17 24.77 -2.12
C GLU A 31 -2.57 23.35 -1.69
N ILE A 32 -3.54 23.24 -0.76
CA ILE A 32 -4.03 21.94 -0.28
C ILE A 32 -4.66 21.16 -1.43
N GLU A 33 -5.52 21.80 -2.25
CA GLU A 33 -6.17 21.15 -3.40
C GLU A 33 -5.14 20.61 -4.42
N GLN A 34 -4.14 21.42 -4.75
CA GLN A 34 -3.10 21.02 -5.69
C GLN A 34 -2.31 19.82 -5.16
N LYS A 35 -1.90 19.86 -3.88
CA LYS A 35 -1.12 18.79 -3.27
C LYS A 35 -1.94 17.53 -3.03
N SER A 36 -3.18 17.65 -2.54
CA SER A 36 -4.06 16.49 -2.32
C SER A 36 -4.41 15.80 -3.64
N SER A 37 -4.63 16.57 -4.72
CA SER A 37 -4.87 16.03 -6.06
C SER A 37 -3.63 15.31 -6.61
N ALA A 38 -2.45 15.90 -6.48
CA ALA A 38 -1.20 15.24 -6.88
C ALA A 38 -0.96 13.94 -6.08
N LEU A 39 -1.24 13.98 -4.77
CA LEU A 39 -1.10 12.83 -3.88
C LEU A 39 -2.11 11.72 -4.20
N GLU A 40 -3.35 12.08 -4.55
CA GLU A 40 -4.37 11.14 -5.00
C GLU A 40 -3.93 10.41 -6.28
N GLN A 41 -3.38 11.13 -7.25
CA GLN A 41 -2.84 10.53 -8.47
C GLN A 41 -1.67 9.59 -8.18
N GLU A 42 -0.79 9.94 -7.24
CA GLU A 42 0.30 9.05 -6.82
C GLU A 42 -0.25 7.82 -6.07
N ALA A 43 -1.23 7.99 -5.18
CA ALA A 43 -1.88 6.90 -4.47
C ALA A 43 -2.57 5.91 -5.43
N LEU A 44 -3.16 6.38 -6.53
CA LEU A 44 -3.72 5.53 -7.58
C LEU A 44 -2.64 4.67 -8.27
N LYS A 45 -1.46 5.23 -8.56
CA LYS A 45 -0.33 4.45 -9.11
C LYS A 45 0.15 3.41 -8.10
N LEU A 46 0.27 3.80 -6.84
CA LEU A 46 0.72 2.93 -5.76
C LEU A 46 -0.28 1.80 -5.48
N ASP A 47 -1.59 2.01 -5.73
CA ASP A 47 -2.61 0.97 -5.66
C ASP A 47 -2.44 -0.13 -6.73
N GLY A 48 -1.99 0.26 -7.92
CA GLY A 48 -1.59 -0.69 -8.96
C GLY A 48 -0.49 -1.64 -8.49
N ASN A 49 0.51 -1.10 -7.78
CA ASN A 49 1.58 -1.91 -7.20
C ASN A 49 1.07 -2.84 -6.09
N GLN A 50 0.12 -2.41 -5.24
CA GLN A 50 -0.47 -3.28 -4.21
C GLN A 50 -1.16 -4.50 -4.84
N THR A 51 -1.90 -4.28 -5.93
CA THR A 51 -2.55 -5.37 -6.67
C THR A 51 -1.51 -6.33 -7.27
N TYR A 52 -0.42 -5.79 -7.81
CA TYR A 52 0.69 -6.58 -8.33
C TYR A 52 1.36 -7.44 -7.24
N LEU A 53 1.75 -6.83 -6.12
CA LEU A 53 2.37 -7.53 -4.99
C LEU A 53 1.47 -8.65 -4.44
N GLN A 54 0.17 -8.40 -4.31
CA GLN A 54 -0.77 -9.41 -3.84
C GLN A 54 -0.87 -10.60 -4.80
N LYS A 55 -0.84 -10.34 -6.11
CA LYS A 55 -0.86 -11.38 -7.13
C LYS A 55 0.37 -12.28 -7.02
N GLU A 56 1.56 -11.70 -6.94
CA GLU A 56 2.80 -12.47 -6.81
C GLU A 56 2.85 -13.26 -5.50
N GLN A 57 2.41 -12.66 -4.40
CA GLN A 57 2.32 -13.36 -3.13
C GLN A 57 1.42 -14.59 -3.22
N ASN A 58 0.31 -14.52 -3.95
CA ASN A 58 -0.57 -15.66 -4.18
C ASN A 58 0.14 -16.74 -5.02
N GLU A 59 0.88 -16.36 -6.07
CA GLU A 59 1.68 -17.29 -6.87
C GLU A 59 2.75 -17.99 -6.03
N TYR A 60 3.45 -17.26 -5.16
CA TYR A 60 4.44 -17.84 -4.24
C TYR A 60 3.78 -18.77 -3.21
N ASN A 61 2.63 -18.40 -2.68
CA ASN A 61 1.88 -19.25 -1.75
C ASN A 61 1.48 -20.57 -2.41
N GLU A 62 0.98 -20.55 -3.65
CA GLU A 62 0.65 -21.77 -4.40
C GLU A 62 1.91 -22.62 -4.66
N LYS A 63 3.01 -22.02 -5.09
CA LYS A 63 4.26 -22.76 -5.31
C LYS A 63 4.79 -23.39 -4.02
N ASN A 64 4.70 -22.67 -2.90
CA ASN A 64 5.10 -23.19 -1.59
C ASN A 64 4.22 -24.39 -1.16
N LYS A 65 2.91 -24.35 -1.45
CA LYS A 65 2.00 -25.50 -1.23
C LYS A 65 2.40 -26.71 -2.09
N ASP A 66 2.77 -26.49 -3.35
CA ASP A 66 3.16 -27.57 -4.25
C ASP A 66 4.52 -28.19 -3.87
N LEU A 67 5.50 -27.37 -3.47
CA LEU A 67 6.77 -27.85 -2.92
C LEU A 67 6.53 -28.70 -1.66
N LYS A 68 5.61 -28.27 -0.78
CA LYS A 68 5.24 -29.04 0.41
C LYS A 68 4.68 -30.42 0.06
N LYS A 69 3.86 -30.54 -0.99
CA LYS A 69 3.36 -31.84 -1.47
C LYS A 69 4.50 -32.72 -1.98
N LYS A 70 5.40 -32.16 -2.81
CA LYS A 70 6.57 -32.88 -3.36
C LYS A 70 7.54 -33.36 -2.27
N LEU A 71 7.68 -32.60 -1.18
CA LEU A 71 8.55 -32.91 -0.04
C LEU A 71 7.88 -33.77 1.05
N GLY A 72 6.76 -34.44 0.74
CA GLY A 72 6.10 -35.35 1.68
C GLY A 72 5.50 -34.64 2.90
N GLY A 73 4.96 -33.43 2.72
CA GLY A 73 4.31 -32.64 3.76
C GLY A 73 5.22 -31.69 4.52
N LYS A 74 6.54 -31.71 4.28
CA LYS A 74 7.51 -30.77 4.86
C LYS A 74 7.61 -29.51 4.00
N ASN A 75 7.67 -28.34 4.64
CA ASN A 75 7.90 -27.10 3.91
C ASN A 75 9.36 -27.04 3.44
N ASP A 76 9.58 -26.50 2.24
CA ASP A 76 10.91 -26.07 1.83
C ASP A 76 11.33 -24.87 2.69
N SER A 77 12.40 -24.99 3.48
CA SER A 77 12.74 -23.98 4.48
C SER A 77 13.08 -22.63 3.87
N LEU A 78 13.80 -22.64 2.74
CA LEU A 78 14.27 -21.41 2.09
C LEU A 78 13.13 -20.76 1.30
N PHE A 79 12.42 -21.52 0.47
CA PHE A 79 11.28 -20.97 -0.29
C PHE A 79 10.23 -20.39 0.66
N ASN A 80 9.87 -21.13 1.72
CA ASN A 80 8.89 -20.66 2.69
C ASN A 80 9.36 -19.42 3.46
N ALA A 81 10.66 -19.28 3.75
CA ALA A 81 11.19 -18.08 4.38
C ALA A 81 11.08 -16.86 3.45
N LEU A 82 11.42 -17.02 2.16
CA LEU A 82 11.30 -15.96 1.16
C LEU A 82 9.84 -15.56 0.92
N THR A 83 8.92 -16.54 0.81
CA THR A 83 7.47 -16.27 0.68
C THR A 83 6.92 -15.50 1.88
N ARG A 84 7.39 -15.78 3.10
CA ARG A 84 7.00 -15.02 4.30
C ARG A 84 7.61 -13.61 4.33
N ALA A 85 8.85 -13.46 3.88
CA ALA A 85 9.48 -12.16 3.75
C ALA A 85 8.73 -11.28 2.75
N HIS A 86 8.31 -11.86 1.61
CA HIS A 86 7.48 -11.17 0.63
C HIS A 86 6.11 -10.80 1.21
N GLN A 87 5.44 -11.70 1.95
CA GLN A 87 4.16 -11.41 2.60
C GLN A 87 4.25 -10.19 3.52
N LYS A 88 5.34 -10.08 4.28
CA LYS A 88 5.58 -8.92 5.14
C LYS A 88 5.66 -7.62 4.32
N VAL A 89 6.32 -7.64 3.16
CA VAL A 89 6.35 -6.48 2.26
C VAL A 89 4.95 -6.12 1.79
N VAL A 90 4.14 -7.11 1.38
CA VAL A 90 2.75 -6.88 0.96
C VAL A 90 1.91 -6.26 2.09
N ASP A 91 1.99 -6.81 3.30
CA ASP A 91 1.21 -6.33 4.46
C ASP A 91 1.64 -4.91 4.86
N ASP A 92 2.96 -4.65 4.90
CA ASP A 92 3.52 -3.34 5.23
C ASP A 92 3.16 -2.30 4.16
N TYR A 93 3.14 -2.69 2.88
CA TYR A 93 2.77 -1.84 1.76
C TYR A 93 1.29 -1.47 1.82
N GLU A 94 0.40 -2.46 2.02
CA GLU A 94 -1.04 -2.25 2.17
C GLU A 94 -1.35 -1.25 3.29
N SER A 95 -0.75 -1.47 4.45
CA SER A 95 -0.94 -0.65 5.64
C SER A 95 -0.50 0.81 5.42
N LYS A 96 0.64 1.02 4.74
CA LYS A 96 1.13 2.37 4.44
C LYS A 96 0.33 3.05 3.34
N LEU A 97 -0.06 2.32 2.29
CA LEU A 97 -0.89 2.85 1.22
C LEU A 97 -2.26 3.30 1.76
N LYS A 98 -2.84 2.52 2.68
CA LYS A 98 -4.08 2.92 3.37
C LYS A 98 -3.91 4.24 4.11
N LYS A 99 -2.85 4.39 4.90
CA LYS A 99 -2.55 5.66 5.61
C LYS A 99 -2.34 6.83 4.65
N LEU A 100 -1.73 6.59 3.48
CA LEU A 100 -1.56 7.61 2.46
C LEU A 100 -2.92 8.09 1.91
N LYS A 101 -3.83 7.16 1.63
CA LYS A 101 -5.20 7.47 1.20
C LYS A 101 -5.98 8.20 2.29
N ASP A 102 -5.85 7.78 3.55
CA ASP A 102 -6.46 8.48 4.69
C ASP A 102 -5.97 9.94 4.78
N ILE A 103 -4.69 10.22 4.48
CA ILE A 103 -4.15 11.59 4.41
C ILE A 103 -4.72 12.39 3.23
N VAL A 104 -4.91 11.75 2.07
CA VAL A 104 -5.57 12.40 0.91
C VAL A 104 -6.97 12.85 1.29
N ASP A 105 -7.76 11.97 1.90
CA ASP A 105 -9.12 12.27 2.33
C ASP A 105 -9.14 13.35 3.42
N ALA A 106 -8.28 13.23 4.43
CA ALA A 106 -8.15 14.25 5.47
C ALA A 106 -7.75 15.63 4.91
N SER A 107 -6.88 15.67 3.88
CA SER A 107 -6.50 16.92 3.21
C SER A 107 -7.67 17.55 2.45
N LYS A 108 -8.52 16.73 1.80
CA LYS A 108 -9.75 17.21 1.16
C LYS A 108 -10.74 17.77 2.19
N ASP A 109 -10.84 17.16 3.37
CA ASP A 109 -11.66 17.68 4.46
C ASP A 109 -11.19 19.04 4.98
N LEU A 110 -9.87 19.29 5.00
CA LEU A 110 -9.33 20.62 5.33
C LEU A 110 -9.80 21.69 4.34
N VAL A 111 -9.88 21.36 3.05
CA VAL A 111 -10.40 22.27 2.02
C VAL A 111 -11.88 22.60 2.27
N ILE A 112 -12.69 21.61 2.66
CA ILE A 112 -14.11 21.81 2.99
C ILE A 112 -14.23 22.78 4.17
N LYS A 113 -13.45 22.56 5.23
CA LYS A 113 -13.44 23.45 6.41
C LYS A 113 -12.99 24.87 6.06
N LEU A 114 -11.96 25.03 5.22
CA LEU A 114 -11.53 26.34 4.76
C LEU A 114 -12.53 27.04 3.84
N LYS A 115 -13.48 26.33 3.23
CA LYS A 115 -14.54 26.92 2.41
C LYS A 115 -15.79 27.27 3.22
N ASP A 116 -15.89 26.81 4.46
CA ASP A 116 -17.03 27.10 5.34
C ASP A 116 -17.01 28.57 5.80
N PRO A 117 -18.02 29.38 5.43
CA PRO A 117 -18.08 30.80 5.81
C PRO A 117 -18.30 31.03 7.31
N VAL A 118 -18.65 29.99 8.10
CA VAL A 118 -18.81 30.08 9.56
C VAL A 118 -17.46 29.99 10.29
N SER A 119 -16.42 29.52 9.60
CA SER A 119 -15.08 29.26 10.13
C SER A 119 -14.23 30.55 10.14
N PHE A 120 -14.19 31.22 11.30
CA PHE A 120 -13.35 32.40 11.55
C PHE A 120 -11.85 32.05 11.54
N THR A 121 -11.00 33.07 11.45
CA THR A 121 -9.51 33.05 11.29
C THR A 121 -8.73 32.09 12.19
N PHE A 122 -9.30 31.68 13.33
CA PHE A 122 -8.71 30.69 14.24
C PHE A 122 -8.58 29.31 13.59
N ASP A 123 -9.56 28.90 12.80
CA ASP A 123 -9.54 27.62 12.09
C ASP A 123 -8.48 27.60 10.98
N LYS A 124 -8.18 28.74 10.34
CA LYS A 124 -7.12 28.82 9.31
C LYS A 124 -5.76 28.40 9.86
N ARG A 125 -5.36 28.93 11.01
CA ARG A 125 -4.03 28.62 11.60
C ARG A 125 -3.93 27.17 12.04
N LEU A 126 -5.02 26.62 12.58
CA LEU A 126 -5.07 25.21 12.97
C LEU A 126 -5.00 24.31 11.73
N ILE A 127 -5.74 24.64 10.68
CA ILE A 127 -5.72 23.91 9.41
C ILE A 127 -4.34 23.99 8.73
N GLU A 128 -3.71 25.17 8.75
CA GLU A 128 -2.36 25.34 8.23
C GLU A 128 -1.35 24.50 9.03
N ALA A 129 -1.49 24.44 10.36
CA ALA A 129 -0.66 23.59 11.22
C ALA A 129 -0.92 22.08 11.01
N ASP A 130 -2.16 21.66 10.77
CA ASP A 130 -2.50 20.28 10.43
C ASP A 130 -1.91 19.86 9.07
N PHE A 131 -1.96 20.77 8.09
CA PHE A 131 -1.48 20.50 6.75
C PHE A 131 0.06 20.55 6.64
N LYS A 132 0.66 21.65 7.10
CA LYS A 132 2.11 21.94 6.96
C LYS A 132 2.93 21.54 8.17
N GLY A 133 2.29 21.16 9.27
CA GLY A 133 2.98 20.92 10.53
C GLY A 133 3.24 22.20 11.31
N HIS A 134 3.74 22.04 12.52
CA HIS A 134 4.07 23.13 13.42
C HIS A 134 5.15 22.70 14.41
N THR A 135 5.53 23.59 15.33
CA THR A 135 6.43 23.28 16.43
C THR A 135 5.68 23.40 17.74
N GLU A 136 5.73 22.36 18.56
CA GLU A 136 5.15 22.34 19.91
C GLU A 136 6.27 21.97 20.90
N GLU A 137 6.46 22.79 21.94
CA GLU A 137 7.53 22.59 22.94
C GLU A 137 8.94 22.41 22.34
N GLY A 138 9.22 23.09 21.22
CA GLY A 138 10.50 22.99 20.52
C GLY A 138 10.69 21.71 19.69
N LYS A 139 9.66 20.87 19.57
CA LYS A 139 9.67 19.67 18.72
C LYS A 139 8.86 19.90 17.45
N PRO A 140 9.39 19.53 16.27
CA PRO A 140 8.61 19.57 15.04
C PRO A 140 7.52 18.50 15.08
N ILE A 141 6.31 18.89 14.71
CA ILE A 141 5.17 18.01 14.50
C ILE A 141 4.86 18.03 13.00
N ASP A 142 5.00 16.87 12.37
CA ASP A 142 4.75 16.72 10.93
C ASP A 142 3.28 16.93 10.61
N GLY A 143 3.02 17.78 9.60
CA GLY A 143 1.72 17.93 8.99
C GLY A 143 1.42 16.79 8.03
N TYR A 144 0.24 16.84 7.42
CA TYR A 144 -0.17 15.92 6.38
C TYR A 144 0.79 15.91 5.19
N GLU A 145 1.34 17.07 4.82
CA GLU A 145 2.31 17.19 3.74
C GLU A 145 3.55 16.32 4.01
N GLN A 146 4.25 16.54 5.12
CA GLN A 146 5.47 15.78 5.45
C GLN A 146 5.19 14.30 5.71
N LYS A 147 4.07 13.98 6.38
CA LYS A 147 3.64 12.59 6.61
C LYS A 147 3.41 11.86 5.29
N SER A 148 2.80 12.53 4.31
CA SER A 148 2.54 11.96 2.99
C SER A 148 3.82 11.71 2.21
N GLU A 149 4.76 12.65 2.20
CA GLU A 149 6.05 12.51 1.52
C GLU A 149 6.85 11.34 2.11
N LYS A 150 6.87 11.21 3.44
CA LYS A 150 7.52 10.10 4.13
C LYS A 150 6.88 8.76 3.76
N LEU A 151 5.55 8.66 3.76
CA LEU A 151 4.86 7.43 3.38
C LEU A 151 5.12 7.05 1.91
N VAL A 152 5.13 8.01 0.99
CA VAL A 152 5.47 7.76 -0.42
C VAL A 152 6.89 7.22 -0.55
N LYS A 153 7.84 7.79 0.20
CA LYS A 153 9.22 7.28 0.22
C LYS A 153 9.29 5.86 0.78
N GLU A 154 8.65 5.60 1.92
CA GLU A 154 8.62 4.27 2.54
C GLU A 154 7.97 3.22 1.63
N LEU A 155 6.92 3.59 0.87
CA LEU A 155 6.29 2.70 -0.12
C LEU A 155 7.23 2.38 -1.28
N LYS A 156 8.03 3.33 -1.75
CA LYS A 156 9.06 3.09 -2.78
C LYS A 156 10.17 2.17 -2.27
N GLU A 157 10.64 2.38 -1.04
CA GLU A 157 11.62 1.50 -0.40
C GLU A 157 11.09 0.06 -0.21
N LEU A 158 9.78 -0.12 -0.03
CA LEU A 158 9.17 -1.45 0.01
C LEU A 158 9.18 -2.13 -1.36
N MET A 159 9.04 -1.39 -2.46
CA MET A 159 9.17 -1.96 -3.81
C MET A 159 10.60 -2.44 -4.08
N GLU A 160 11.63 -1.69 -3.68
CA GLU A 160 13.03 -2.11 -3.80
C GLU A 160 13.30 -3.41 -3.00
N LYS A 161 12.70 -3.53 -1.81
CA LYS A 161 12.77 -4.76 -1.01
C LYS A 161 12.05 -5.93 -1.70
N HIS A 162 10.89 -5.66 -2.30
CA HIS A 162 10.19 -6.65 -3.11
C HIS A 162 11.08 -7.16 -4.25
N GLU A 163 11.69 -6.28 -5.04
CA GLU A 163 12.57 -6.66 -6.16
C GLU A 163 13.71 -7.58 -5.71
N THR A 164 14.34 -7.25 -4.57
CA THR A 164 15.40 -8.08 -3.98
C THR A 164 14.91 -9.48 -3.61
N ILE A 165 13.70 -9.60 -3.05
CA ILE A 165 13.11 -10.88 -2.68
C ILE A 165 12.69 -11.66 -3.93
N GLU A 166 12.11 -10.98 -4.91
CA GLU A 166 11.69 -11.55 -6.19
C GLU A 166 12.87 -12.19 -6.92
N GLU A 167 14.01 -11.50 -6.99
CA GLU A 167 15.24 -12.05 -7.57
C GLU A 167 15.69 -13.34 -6.87
N GLN A 168 15.64 -13.37 -5.53
CA GLN A 168 16.01 -14.55 -4.76
C GLN A 168 15.05 -15.70 -5.01
N ILE A 169 13.74 -15.45 -5.07
CA ILE A 169 12.72 -16.45 -5.38
C ILE A 169 12.91 -16.99 -6.81
N LYS A 170 13.19 -16.14 -7.80
CA LYS A 170 13.45 -16.53 -9.20
C LYS A 170 14.69 -17.40 -9.31
N ARG A 171 15.82 -16.97 -8.72
CA ARG A 171 17.08 -17.74 -8.72
C ARG A 171 16.89 -19.10 -8.06
N TYR A 172 16.23 -19.14 -6.91
CA TYR A 172 16.00 -20.38 -6.19
C TYR A 172 15.03 -21.32 -6.92
N THR A 173 13.97 -20.76 -7.52
CA THR A 173 13.07 -21.49 -8.43
C THR A 173 13.82 -22.16 -9.56
N ALA A 174 14.70 -21.44 -10.27
CA ALA A 174 15.45 -22.00 -11.38
C ALA A 174 16.38 -23.15 -10.95
N GLN A 175 16.95 -23.06 -9.74
CA GLN A 175 17.74 -24.15 -9.16
C GLN A 175 16.89 -25.39 -8.86
N LEU A 176 15.70 -25.20 -8.27
CA LEU A 176 14.77 -26.31 -8.01
C LEU A 176 14.37 -27.01 -9.32
N ASP A 177 14.01 -26.24 -10.35
CA ASP A 177 13.59 -26.79 -11.64
C ASP A 177 14.75 -27.52 -12.35
N SER A 178 15.98 -27.01 -12.26
CA SER A 178 17.18 -27.67 -12.78
C SER A 178 17.46 -28.99 -12.07
N LEU A 179 17.32 -29.04 -10.75
CA LEU A 179 17.48 -30.26 -9.96
C LEU A 179 16.40 -31.30 -10.29
N GLU A 180 15.15 -30.88 -10.53
CA GLU A 180 14.08 -31.78 -10.96
C GLU A 180 14.35 -32.39 -12.33
N LYS A 181 14.84 -31.58 -13.30
CA LYS A 181 15.24 -32.09 -14.62
C LYS A 181 16.40 -33.07 -14.54
N ALA A 182 17.44 -32.76 -13.76
CA ALA A 182 18.57 -33.66 -13.57
C ALA A 182 18.18 -35.02 -12.95
N LYS A 183 17.17 -35.04 -12.07
CA LYS A 183 16.60 -36.30 -11.53
C LYS A 183 15.85 -37.12 -12.57
N LEU A 184 15.23 -36.49 -13.56
CA LEU A 184 14.53 -37.17 -14.66
C LEU A 184 15.49 -37.70 -15.74
N GLU A 185 16.64 -37.04 -15.93
CA GLU A 185 17.65 -37.41 -16.93
C GLU A 185 18.70 -38.42 -16.41
N ALA A 186 18.76 -38.67 -15.10
CA ALA A 186 19.61 -39.71 -14.55
C ALA A 186 19.16 -41.10 -15.09
N PRO A 187 19.96 -41.80 -15.90
CA PRO A 187 19.52 -43.02 -16.55
C PRO A 187 19.25 -44.12 -15.53
N VAL A 188 18.19 -44.90 -15.79
CA VAL A 188 17.95 -46.23 -15.23
C VAL A 188 19.08 -47.15 -15.66
N ALA A 189 20.25 -47.00 -15.07
CA ALA A 189 21.46 -47.77 -15.39
C ALA A 189 21.84 -48.71 -14.24
N VAL A 190 20.86 -49.31 -13.55
CA VAL A 190 21.10 -50.47 -12.66
C VAL A 190 19.88 -51.42 -12.65
N ALA A 191 19.43 -51.86 -13.82
CA ALA A 191 18.45 -52.95 -13.90
C ALA A 191 18.70 -53.86 -15.11
N ALA A 192 19.96 -54.20 -15.38
CA ALA A 192 20.30 -55.22 -16.36
C ALA A 192 21.58 -55.95 -15.95
N GLN A 193 21.46 -56.90 -15.02
CA GLN A 193 22.20 -58.18 -15.07
C GLN A 193 21.73 -59.08 -13.93
N LYS A 194 20.73 -59.91 -14.24
CA LYS A 194 20.52 -61.19 -13.58
C LYS A 194 20.88 -62.27 -14.60
N PRO A 195 21.96 -63.05 -14.43
CA PRO A 195 22.03 -64.34 -15.09
C PRO A 195 21.32 -65.38 -14.21
N ALA A 196 20.37 -66.08 -14.81
CA ALA A 196 19.75 -67.25 -14.23
C ALA A 196 20.78 -68.39 -14.12
N ALA A 197 21.03 -68.89 -12.91
CA ALA A 197 21.72 -70.16 -12.72
C ALA A 197 20.68 -71.27 -12.59
N LYS A 198 20.52 -72.07 -13.66
CA LYS A 198 19.82 -73.36 -13.65
C LYS A 198 20.59 -74.35 -12.78
N VAL A 199 19.87 -74.99 -11.86
CA VAL A 199 20.27 -76.21 -11.15
C VAL A 199 20.41 -77.38 -12.14
N PRO A 200 21.36 -78.31 -11.91
CA PRO A 200 21.08 -79.72 -12.14
C PRO A 200 21.26 -80.57 -10.87
N LYS A 201 20.31 -81.49 -10.72
CA LYS A 201 20.19 -82.56 -9.71
C LYS A 201 21.46 -83.42 -9.62
N LYS A 202 21.78 -83.92 -8.42
CA LYS A 202 22.38 -85.24 -8.26
C LYS A 202 21.66 -86.05 -7.19
N GLN A 203 21.22 -87.23 -7.63
CA GLN A 203 20.80 -88.36 -6.81
C GLN A 203 22.01 -88.94 -6.07
N LYS A 204 21.81 -89.30 -4.80
CA LYS A 204 22.13 -90.62 -4.26
C LYS A 204 21.44 -90.80 -2.91
#